data_AF-A0A2K6EB84-F1
#
_entry.id   AF-A0A2K6EB84-F1
#
_cell.length_a   1.000
_cell.length_b   1.000
_cell.length_c   1.000
_cell.angle_alpha   90.00
_cell.angle_beta   90.00
_cell.angle_gamma   90.00
#
_symmetry.space_group_name_H-M   'P 1'
#
loop_
_entity.id
_entity.type
_entity.pdbx_description
1 polymer ?
#
loop_
_entity_poly.entity_id
_entity_poly.type
_entity_poly.pdbx_seq_one_letter_code
_entity_poly.pdbx_strand_id
1 'polypeptide(L)'
;NRWLAAFFNALRDGAQSALAQLRGILEGELEGIRGAGTWKSERVITSRQGPPIRVDGHPQECRSKNNPLPPAGGCRPLFQLL
;
A
#
# COMPACT_ATOMS: atom_id res chain seq x y z
N ASN A 1 -34.34 2.10 38.48
CA ASN A 1 -33.09 1.99 37.67
C ASN A 1 -33.07 2.78 36.36
N ARG A 2 -34.08 3.61 36.05
CA ARG A 2 -34.18 4.36 34.77
C ARG A 2 -33.14 5.47 34.61
N TRP A 3 -32.73 6.12 35.70
CA TRP A 3 -31.70 7.16 35.72
C TRP A 3 -30.28 6.67 35.39
N LEU A 4 -29.89 5.47 35.86
CA LEU A 4 -28.62 4.84 35.56
C LEU A 4 -28.55 4.46 34.09
N ALA A 5 -29.63 3.92 33.54
CA ALA A 5 -29.72 3.63 32.11
C ALA A 5 -29.56 4.89 31.26
N ALA A 6 -30.22 5.99 31.64
CA ALA A 6 -30.06 7.28 30.96
C ALA A 6 -28.63 7.81 31.03
N PHE A 7 -27.98 7.71 32.19
CA PHE A 7 -26.58 8.10 32.39
C PHE A 7 -25.62 7.30 31.50
N PHE A 8 -25.74 5.96 31.49
CA PHE A 8 -24.90 5.11 30.66
C PHE A 8 -25.14 5.34 29.16
N ASN A 9 -26.38 5.62 28.75
CA ASN A 9 -26.69 5.97 27.37
C ASN A 9 -26.03 7.29 26.97
N ALA A 10 -26.12 8.33 27.80
CA ALA A 10 -25.47 9.62 27.52
C ALA A 10 -23.94 9.49 27.38
N LEU A 11 -23.31 8.67 28.23
CA LEU A 11 -21.87 8.36 28.12
C LEU A 11 -21.54 7.65 26.80
N ARG A 12 -22.36 6.66 26.41
CA ARG A 12 -22.19 5.93 25.15
C ARG A 12 -22.35 6.86 23.95
N ASP A 13 -23.37 7.71 23.95
CA ASP A 13 -23.62 8.65 22.86
C ASP A 13 -22.46 9.65 22.71
N GLY A 14 -21.92 10.14 23.84
CA GLY A 14 -20.72 10.97 23.84
C GLY A 14 -19.50 10.24 23.26
N ALA A 15 -19.28 8.98 23.64
CA ALA A 15 -18.19 8.17 23.09
C ALA A 15 -18.34 7.90 21.59
N GLN A 16 -19.56 7.64 21.11
CA GLN A 16 -19.84 7.47 19.68
C GLN A 16 -19.62 8.78 18.90
N SER A 17 -20.03 9.92 19.46
CA SER A 17 -19.78 11.24 18.87
C SER A 17 -18.28 11.52 18.77
N ALA A 18 -17.52 11.26 19.84
CA ALA A 18 -16.07 11.42 19.83
C ALA A 18 -15.38 10.51 18.79
N LEU A 19 -15.82 9.25 18.67
CA LEU A 19 -15.33 8.34 17.62
C LEU A 19 -15.66 8.82 16.21
N ALA A 20 -16.86 9.34 15.97
CA ALA A 20 -17.25 9.88 14.67
C ALA A 20 -16.38 11.09 14.28
N GLN A 21 -16.11 11.99 15.23
CA GLN A 21 -15.22 13.13 15.01
C GLN A 21 -13.80 12.69 14.68
N LEU A 22 -13.25 11.72 15.43
CA LEU A 22 -11.92 11.17 15.17
C LEU A 22 -11.83 10.54 13.78
N ARG A 23 -12.85 9.78 13.35
CA ARG A 23 -12.90 9.20 12.00
C ARG A 23 -12.90 10.28 10.93
N GLY A 24 -13.70 11.34 11.10
CA GLY A 24 -13.73 12.45 10.16
C GLY A 24 -12.37 13.15 10.01
N ILE A 25 -11.64 13.34 11.11
CA ILE A 25 -10.26 13.88 11.07
C ILE A 25 -9.34 12.93 10.29
N LEU A 26 -9.33 11.64 10.64
CA LEU A 26 -8.47 10.65 9.99
C LEU A 26 -8.76 10.52 8.49
N GLU A 27 -10.03 10.53 8.09
CA GLU A 27 -10.43 10.49 6.68
C GLU A 27 -9.91 11.71 5.92
N GLY A 28 -9.98 12.91 6.52
CA GLY A 28 -9.40 14.13 5.95
C GLY A 28 -7.89 14.06 5.78
N GLU A 29 -7.17 13.59 6.80
CA GLU A 29 -5.71 13.39 6.72
C GLU A 29 -5.32 12.35 5.66
N LEU A 30 -6.07 11.24 5.57
CA LEU A 30 -5.83 10.20 4.56
C LEU A 30 -6.12 10.70 3.13
N GLU A 31 -7.12 11.56 2.96
CA GLU A 31 -7.36 12.24 1.68
C GLU A 31 -6.22 13.20 1.36
N GLY A 32 -5.71 13.95 2.34
CA GLY A 32 -4.52 14.79 2.18
C GLY A 32 -3.29 14.01 1.70
N ILE A 33 -3.02 12.85 2.29
CA ILE A 33 -1.92 11.95 1.89
C ILE A 33 -2.13 11.43 0.45
N ARG A 34 -3.36 11.05 0.09
CA ARG A 34 -3.71 10.58 -1.27
C ARG A 34 -3.57 11.70 -2.29
N GLY A 35 -4.12 12.88 -2.01
CA GLY A 35 -4.06 14.05 -2.89
C GLY A 35 -2.64 14.60 -3.08
N ALA A 36 -1.78 14.49 -2.05
CA ALA A 36 -0.37 14.85 -2.15
C ALA A 36 0.49 13.85 -2.93
N GLY A 37 -0.07 12.69 -3.32
CA GLY A 37 0.69 11.63 -3.98
C GLY A 37 1.69 10.92 -3.08
N THR A 38 1.60 11.09 -1.77
CA THR A 38 2.48 10.45 -0.78
C THR A 38 1.88 9.16 -0.21
N TRP A 39 0.71 8.77 -0.70
CA TRP A 39 0.07 7.49 -0.38
C TRP A 39 0.97 6.31 -0.77
N LYS A 40 1.23 5.44 0.20
CA LYS A 40 2.06 4.25 0.02
C LYS A 40 1.23 2.99 0.21
N SER A 41 0.94 2.31 -0.88
CA SER A 41 0.35 0.97 -0.86
C SER A 41 1.41 -0.08 -0.49
N GLU A 42 1.01 -1.08 0.27
CA GLU A 42 1.86 -2.23 0.55
C GLU A 42 2.13 -3.03 -0.74
N ARG A 43 3.35 -3.56 -0.89
CA ARG A 43 3.71 -4.53 -1.93
C ARG A 43 4.08 -5.84 -1.24
N VAL A 44 3.43 -6.93 -1.62
CA VAL A 44 3.63 -8.24 -0.99
C VAL A 44 4.83 -8.95 -1.62
N ILE A 45 5.86 -9.25 -0.84
CA ILE A 45 6.99 -10.07 -1.29
C ILE A 45 6.66 -11.54 -1.01
N THR A 46 6.58 -12.36 -2.07
CA THR A 46 6.15 -13.76 -2.00
C THR A 46 7.32 -14.75 -2.03
N SER A 47 8.55 -14.25 -1.98
CA SER A 47 9.78 -15.06 -1.87
C SER A 47 10.50 -14.78 -0.55
N ARG A 48 11.50 -15.60 -0.23
CA ARG A 48 12.47 -15.27 0.82
C ARG A 48 13.31 -14.06 0.40
N GLN A 49 13.89 -13.38 1.38
CA GLN A 49 14.84 -12.29 1.14
C GLN A 49 16.12 -12.85 0.51
N GLY A 50 16.57 -12.20 -0.55
CA GLY A 50 17.76 -12.62 -1.32
C GLY A 50 17.90 -11.81 -2.61
N PRO A 51 18.96 -12.04 -3.39
CA PRO A 51 19.18 -11.32 -4.64
C PRO A 51 17.99 -11.42 -5.61
N PRO A 52 17.36 -12.60 -5.80
CA PRO A 52 16.05 -12.64 -6.43
C PRO A 52 14.95 -12.42 -5.38
N ILE A 53 14.13 -11.38 -5.57
CA ILE A 53 12.86 -11.18 -4.87
C ILE A 53 11.65 -11.24 -5.82
N ARG A 54 10.64 -12.02 -5.43
CA ARG A 54 9.36 -12.09 -6.15
C ARG A 54 8.35 -11.22 -5.43
N VAL A 55 7.75 -10.30 -6.16
CA VAL A 55 6.67 -9.44 -5.67
C VAL A 55 5.37 -9.90 -6.28
N ASP A 56 4.30 -9.92 -5.49
CA ASP A 56 2.97 -10.28 -5.97
C ASP A 56 2.53 -9.40 -7.15
N GLY A 57 1.84 -10.01 -8.13
CA GLY A 57 1.45 -9.34 -9.37
C GLY A 57 2.59 -9.02 -10.36
N HIS A 58 3.86 -9.28 -10.00
CA HIS A 58 5.00 -9.14 -10.88
C HIS A 58 5.71 -10.49 -11.04
N PRO A 59 5.44 -11.26 -12.11
CA PRO A 59 6.22 -12.45 -12.41
C PRO A 59 7.68 -12.03 -12.56
N GLN A 60 8.53 -12.65 -11.75
CA GLN A 60 9.93 -12.33 -11.71
C GLN A 60 10.64 -13.00 -12.87
N GLU A 61 10.96 -12.26 -13.92
CA GLU A 61 11.94 -12.71 -14.91
C GLU A 61 13.36 -12.55 -14.33
N CYS A 62 13.72 -13.45 -13.41
CA CYS A 62 15.12 -13.68 -13.08
C CYS A 62 15.75 -14.51 -14.19
N ARG A 63 16.23 -13.83 -15.22
CA ARG A 63 16.98 -14.45 -16.31
C ARG A 63 18.28 -15.05 -15.75
N SER A 64 18.32 -16.38 -15.65
CA SER A 64 19.56 -17.10 -15.36
C SER A 64 20.59 -16.81 -16.47
N LYS A 65 21.82 -16.47 -16.10
CA LYS A 65 22.94 -16.26 -17.05
C LYS A 65 23.28 -17.50 -17.89
N ASN A 66 22.69 -18.65 -17.56
CA ASN A 66 23.01 -19.94 -18.17
C ASN A 66 22.02 -20.40 -19.25
N ASN A 67 21.05 -19.56 -19.66
CA ASN A 67 20.12 -19.91 -20.73
C ASN A 67 20.07 -18.81 -21.80
N PRO A 68 20.81 -18.95 -22.93
CA PRO A 68 20.76 -17.97 -24.00
C PRO A 68 19.43 -18.06 -24.76
N LEU A 69 18.82 -16.90 -25.06
CA LEU A 69 17.77 -16.82 -26.10
C LEU A 69 18.44 -16.92 -27.48
N PRO A 70 17.75 -17.45 -28.51
CA PRO A 70 18.26 -17.38 -29.87
C PRO A 70 18.43 -15.91 -30.31
N PRO A 71 19.41 -15.61 -31.19
CA PRO A 71 19.73 -14.25 -31.58
C PRO A 71 18.60 -13.67 -32.44
N ALA A 72 17.85 -12.72 -31.87
CA ALA A 72 16.93 -11.90 -32.63
C ALA A 72 17.03 -10.44 -32.17
N GLY A 73 17.63 -9.60 -33.02
CA GLY A 73 17.48 -8.14 -33.04
C GLY A 73 17.99 -7.40 -31.79
N GLY A 74 19.24 -6.93 -31.84
CA GLY A 74 19.86 -6.18 -30.75
C GLY A 74 19.10 -4.91 -30.35
N CYS A 75 18.84 -4.74 -29.05
CA CYS A 75 18.59 -3.45 -28.44
C CYS A 75 19.90 -2.64 -28.41
N ARG A 76 19.93 -1.51 -29.12
CA ARG A 76 21.03 -0.55 -28.99
C ARG A 76 20.94 0.13 -27.62
N PRO A 77 22.02 0.19 -26.84
CA PRO A 77 22.03 0.92 -25.59
C PRO A 77 21.99 2.44 -25.84
N LEU A 78 21.34 3.17 -24.92
CA LEU A 78 21.04 4.61 -25.02
C LEU A 78 22.28 5.50 -25.27
N PHE A 79 23.48 5.05 -24.91
CA PHE A 79 24.73 5.78 -25.14
C PHE A 79 25.21 5.78 -26.60
N GLN A 80 24.60 4.97 -27.48
CA GLN A 80 24.86 4.96 -28.93
C GLN A 80 23.87 5.82 -29.74
N LEU A 81 23.05 6.63 -29.07
CA LEU A 81 22.09 7.58 -29.66
C LEU A 81 22.47 9.05 -29.42
N LEU A 82 23.71 9.32 -28.97
CA LEU A 82 24.32 10.65 -28.90
C LEU A 82 25.27 10.87 -30.08
#